data_AF-A0A932SEH7-F1
#
_entry.id   AF-A0A932SEH7-F1
#
_cell.length_a   1.000
_cell.length_b   1.000
_cell.length_c   1.000
_cell.angle_alpha   90.00
_cell.angle_beta   90.00
_cell.angle_gamma   90.00
#
_symmetry.space_group_name_H-M   'P 1'
#
loop_
_entity.id
_entity.type
_entity.pdbx_description
1 polymer ?
#
loop_
_entity_poly.entity_id
_entity_poly.type
_entity_poly.pdbx_seq_one_letter_code
_entity_poly.pdbx_strand_id
1 'polypeptide(L)'
;MQISRRFSPYFLMAAALIMMAAPLQEASSAPPAPIDVEVLEHHWRPDVVWEKIGKTKFFWSATVRNHSNARRRIFVYYDLLSADNVPLASNVANKMIEPLQTVEITSDSYINNTFLPQIKNSRVTVKLGFPN
;
A
#
# COMPACT_ATOMS: atom_id res chain seq x y z
N MET A 1 -6.15 -80.30 -15.54
CA MET A 1 -5.51 -79.99 -14.24
C MET A 1 -4.01 -80.15 -14.42
N GLN A 2 -3.29 -79.05 -14.67
CA GLN A 2 -1.83 -78.99 -14.54
C GLN A 2 -1.41 -77.52 -14.39
N ILE A 3 -0.80 -77.23 -13.26
CA ILE A 3 -0.29 -75.93 -12.83
C ILE A 3 1.12 -75.77 -13.38
N SER A 4 1.46 -74.61 -13.95
CA SER A 4 2.86 -74.16 -13.95
C SER A 4 2.92 -72.63 -13.97
N ARG A 5 3.37 -72.09 -12.83
CA ARG A 5 3.78 -70.70 -12.62
C ARG A 5 5.06 -70.46 -13.41
N ARG A 6 5.16 -69.35 -14.14
CA ARG A 6 6.44 -68.82 -14.63
C ARG A 6 6.78 -67.56 -13.84
N PHE A 7 7.98 -67.64 -13.26
CA PHE A 7 8.66 -66.61 -12.50
C PHE A 7 9.19 -65.47 -13.39
N SER A 8 9.32 -64.32 -12.75
CA SER A 8 9.87 -63.02 -13.16
C SER A 8 11.12 -63.05 -14.03
N PRO A 9 11.31 -62.02 -14.87
CA PRO A 9 12.51 -61.20 -14.68
C PRO A 9 12.26 -59.71 -15.00
N TYR A 10 12.19 -58.85 -13.98
CA TYR A 10 12.42 -57.40 -14.14
C TYR A 10 13.62 -57.04 -13.26
N PHE A 11 14.82 -56.99 -13.82
CA PHE A 11 15.42 -55.88 -14.57
C PHE A 11 15.66 -54.64 -13.69
N LEU A 12 16.95 -54.42 -13.44
CA LEU A 12 17.62 -53.27 -12.85
C LEU A 12 17.04 -51.91 -13.24
N MET A 13 17.00 -50.97 -12.29
CA MET A 13 17.60 -49.63 -12.47
C MET A 13 17.67 -48.88 -11.13
N ALA A 14 18.89 -48.63 -10.67
CA ALA A 14 19.19 -47.69 -9.60
C ALA A 14 19.21 -46.27 -10.20
N ALA A 15 18.33 -45.39 -9.73
CA ALA A 15 18.36 -43.97 -10.05
C ALA A 15 19.25 -43.24 -9.04
N ALA A 16 20.41 -42.76 -9.50
CA ALA A 16 21.27 -41.87 -8.73
C ALA A 16 20.74 -40.43 -8.85
N LEU A 17 20.26 -39.88 -7.74
CA LEU A 17 19.78 -38.50 -7.62
C LEU A 17 20.96 -37.61 -7.23
N ILE A 18 21.49 -36.82 -8.16
CA ILE A 18 22.45 -35.76 -7.87
C ILE A 18 21.65 -34.48 -7.61
N MET A 19 21.51 -34.11 -6.33
CA MET A 19 20.98 -32.79 -5.96
C MET A 19 22.06 -31.74 -6.18
N MET A 20 21.89 -30.88 -7.19
CA MET A 20 22.65 -29.64 -7.34
C MET A 20 22.20 -28.65 -6.24
N ALA A 21 23.14 -28.26 -5.37
CA ALA A 21 22.97 -27.15 -4.46
C ALA A 21 22.94 -25.84 -5.26
N ALA A 22 21.79 -25.16 -5.28
CA ALA A 22 21.69 -23.80 -5.80
C ALA A 22 22.39 -22.83 -4.82
N PRO A 23 23.14 -21.82 -5.32
CA PRO A 23 23.69 -20.80 -4.45
C PRO A 23 22.54 -19.96 -3.86
N LEU A 24 22.45 -19.96 -2.53
CA LEU A 24 21.60 -19.04 -1.77
C LEU A 24 22.06 -17.62 -2.04
N GLN A 25 21.23 -16.86 -2.76
CA GLN A 25 21.42 -15.44 -2.97
C GLN A 25 21.19 -14.73 -1.64
N GLU A 26 22.27 -14.23 -1.02
CA GLU A 26 22.20 -13.42 0.18
C GLU A 26 21.33 -12.18 -0.12
N ALA A 27 20.17 -12.12 0.53
CA ALA A 27 19.33 -10.94 0.53
C ALA A 27 20.13 -9.82 1.20
N SER A 28 20.69 -8.92 0.39
CA SER A 28 21.39 -7.72 0.85
C SER A 28 20.47 -6.94 1.79
N SER A 29 20.82 -6.91 3.08
CA SER A 29 20.16 -6.16 4.15
C SER A 29 20.62 -4.71 4.15
N ALA A 30 20.72 -4.08 2.97
CA ALA A 30 20.99 -2.65 2.89
C ALA A 30 19.91 -1.90 3.70
N PRO A 31 20.30 -1.02 4.64
CA PRO A 31 19.33 -0.25 5.39
C PRO A 31 18.43 0.53 4.42
N PRO A 32 17.12 0.65 4.72
CA PRO A 32 16.19 1.36 3.85
C PRO A 32 16.73 2.76 3.58
N ALA A 33 16.67 3.19 2.32
CA ALA A 33 17.06 4.54 1.94
C ALA A 33 16.30 5.56 2.82
N PRO A 34 16.95 6.67 3.23
CA PRO A 34 16.31 7.66 4.08
C PRO A 34 15.04 8.20 3.40
N ILE A 35 13.95 8.28 4.17
CA ILE A 35 12.67 8.81 3.71
C ILE A 35 12.78 10.34 3.67
N ASP A 36 12.83 10.92 2.47
CA ASP A 36 12.94 12.37 2.28
C ASP A 36 11.76 13.16 2.87
N VAL A 37 10.55 12.58 2.82
CA VAL A 37 9.32 13.19 3.34
C VAL A 37 8.53 12.17 4.13
N GLU A 38 8.29 12.47 5.41
CA GLU A 38 7.60 11.61 6.36
C GLU A 38 6.19 12.15 6.64
N VAL A 39 5.22 11.26 6.79
CA VAL A 39 3.89 11.58 7.34
C VAL A 39 3.94 11.35 8.84
N LEU A 40 3.70 12.39 9.62
CA LEU A 40 3.74 12.33 11.08
C LEU A 40 2.40 11.91 11.68
N GLU A 41 1.31 12.44 11.14
CA GLU A 41 -0.06 12.21 11.60
C GLU A 41 -1.04 12.56 10.48
N HIS A 42 -2.26 12.02 10.58
CA HIS A 42 -3.34 12.38 9.69
C HIS A 42 -4.70 12.12 10.32
N HIS A 43 -5.69 12.91 9.93
CA HIS A 43 -7.04 12.87 10.49
C HIS A 43 -8.08 13.10 9.41
N TRP A 44 -9.30 12.62 9.67
CA TRP A 44 -10.45 12.92 8.84
C TRP A 44 -11.71 13.03 9.70
N ARG A 45 -12.70 13.75 9.18
CA ARG A 45 -14.05 13.80 9.75
C ARG A 45 -15.08 14.13 8.67
N PRO A 46 -16.31 13.60 8.77
CA PRO A 46 -17.44 14.15 8.02
C PRO A 46 -17.64 15.63 8.39
N ASP A 47 -17.98 16.45 7.40
CA ASP A 47 -18.24 17.89 7.59
C ASP A 47 -19.72 18.21 7.36
N VAL A 48 -20.20 18.01 6.13
CA VAL A 48 -21.59 18.31 5.74
C VAL A 48 -22.19 17.12 5.00
N VAL A 49 -23.39 16.69 5.41
CA VAL A 49 -24.17 15.66 4.72
C VAL A 49 -25.30 16.33 3.94
N TRP A 50 -25.29 16.19 2.61
CA TRP A 50 -26.36 16.68 1.73
C TRP A 50 -27.26 15.52 1.31
N GLU A 51 -28.32 15.28 2.08
CA GLU A 51 -29.24 14.16 1.83
C GLU A 51 -29.92 14.24 0.47
N LYS A 52 -30.32 15.44 0.02
CA LYS A 52 -31.03 15.63 -1.25
C LYS A 52 -30.24 15.16 -2.48
N ILE A 53 -28.91 15.27 -2.44
CA ILE A 53 -28.04 14.86 -3.56
C ILE A 53 -27.23 13.59 -3.23
N GLY A 54 -27.45 13.00 -2.05
CA GLY A 54 -26.78 11.79 -1.59
C GLY A 54 -25.25 11.93 -1.49
N LYS A 55 -24.75 13.12 -1.14
CA LYS A 55 -23.30 13.41 -1.01
C LYS A 55 -22.94 13.88 0.39
N THR A 56 -21.79 13.44 0.87
CA THR A 56 -21.19 13.90 2.11
C THR A 56 -19.84 14.53 1.79
N LYS A 57 -19.63 15.77 2.23
CA LYS A 57 -18.30 16.37 2.30
C LYS A 57 -17.59 15.87 3.54
N PHE A 58 -16.34 15.48 3.38
CA PHE A 58 -15.44 15.22 4.49
C PHE A 58 -14.23 16.13 4.42
N PHE A 59 -13.72 16.47 5.59
CA PHE A 59 -12.45 17.16 5.76
C PHE A 59 -11.37 16.15 6.11
N TRP A 60 -10.18 16.33 5.55
CA TRP A 60 -9.01 15.55 5.92
C TRP A 60 -7.79 16.46 6.09
N SER A 61 -6.88 16.04 6.96
CA SER A 61 -5.57 16.66 7.12
C SER A 61 -4.46 15.63 7.27
N ALA A 62 -3.26 16.02 6.85
CA ALA A 62 -2.04 15.26 7.02
C ALA A 62 -0.88 16.20 7.38
N THR A 63 -0.18 15.91 8.47
CA THR A 63 1.03 16.61 8.86
C THR A 63 2.22 15.89 8.26
N VAL A 64 3.00 16.60 7.46
CA VAL A 64 4.16 16.05 6.75
C VAL A 64 5.41 16.82 7.11
N ARG A 65 6.55 16.11 7.17
CA ARG A 65 7.86 16.69 7.44
C ARG A 65 8.81 16.40 6.29
N ASN A 66 9.41 17.45 5.75
CA ASN A 66 10.56 17.34 4.86
C ASN A 66 11.81 17.11 5.71
N HIS A 67 12.53 16.03 5.50
CA HIS A 67 13.83 15.79 6.14
C HIS A 67 15.01 16.21 5.25
N SER A 68 14.74 16.58 4.00
CA SER A 68 15.78 17.02 3.07
C SER A 68 16.13 18.50 3.24
N ASN A 69 17.35 18.86 2.84
CA ASN A 69 17.82 20.25 2.73
C ASN A 69 17.38 20.94 1.43
N ALA A 70 16.46 20.34 0.68
CA ALA A 70 15.95 20.85 -0.59
C ALA A 70 14.45 21.11 -0.51
N ARG A 71 13.98 22.11 -1.28
CA ARG A 71 12.54 22.32 -1.47
C ARG A 71 11.97 21.13 -2.28
N ARG A 72 10.84 20.58 -1.83
CA ARG A 72 10.16 19.44 -2.49
C ARG A 72 8.74 19.81 -2.91
N ARG A 73 8.31 19.35 -4.09
CA ARG A 73 6.89 19.32 -4.48
C ARG A 73 6.33 17.96 -4.11
N ILE A 74 5.31 17.95 -3.26
CA ILE A 74 4.69 16.73 -2.78
C ILE A 74 3.24 16.62 -3.24
N PHE A 75 2.79 15.39 -3.40
CA PHE A 75 1.41 15.00 -3.66
C PHE A 75 0.96 14.08 -2.53
N VAL A 76 -0.02 14.53 -1.76
CA VAL A 76 -0.57 13.83 -0.61
C VAL A 76 -1.88 13.20 -1.03
N TYR A 77 -1.85 11.88 -1.22
CA TYR A 77 -3.03 11.06 -1.48
C TYR A 77 -3.66 10.66 -0.15
N TYR A 78 -4.94 10.93 0.00
CA TYR A 78 -5.73 10.60 1.18
C TYR A 78 -6.85 9.65 0.79
N ASP A 79 -6.85 8.45 1.36
CA ASP A 79 -7.88 7.43 1.15
C ASP A 79 -8.74 7.27 2.40
N LEU A 80 -10.06 7.21 2.22
CA LEU A 80 -10.98 6.66 3.20
C LEU A 80 -11.25 5.20 2.87
N LEU A 81 -11.07 4.32 3.85
CA LEU A 81 -11.03 2.88 3.65
C LEU A 81 -12.22 2.17 4.29
N SER A 82 -12.67 1.11 3.63
CA SER A 82 -13.59 0.13 4.21
C SER A 82 -12.91 -0.70 5.33
N ALA A 83 -13.68 -1.60 5.96
CA ALA A 83 -13.13 -2.58 6.91
C ALA A 83 -12.04 -3.47 6.29
N ASP A 84 -12.17 -3.76 4.99
CA ASP A 84 -11.24 -4.62 4.24
C ASP A 84 -10.06 -3.84 3.63
N ASN A 85 -9.82 -2.61 4.08
CA ASN A 85 -8.81 -1.68 3.54
C ASN A 85 -8.98 -1.31 2.06
N VAL A 86 -10.19 -1.43 1.52
CA VAL A 86 -10.51 -1.00 0.14
C VAL A 86 -10.79 0.51 0.13
N PRO A 87 -10.17 1.31 -0.77
CA PRO A 87 -10.50 2.72 -0.92
C PRO A 87 -11.96 2.93 -1.35
N LEU A 88 -12.73 3.65 -0.53
CA LEU A 88 -14.10 4.08 -0.80
C LEU A 88 -14.15 5.49 -1.38
N ALA A 89 -13.18 6.32 -1.02
CA ALA A 89 -12.93 7.63 -1.61
C ALA A 89 -11.43 7.95 -1.52
N SER A 90 -10.92 8.60 -2.56
CA SER A 90 -9.53 9.04 -2.66
C SER A 90 -9.50 10.49 -3.11
N ASN A 91 -8.60 11.28 -2.52
CA ASN A 91 -8.31 12.63 -3.00
C ASN A 91 -6.80 12.88 -2.94
N VAL A 92 -6.35 13.91 -3.65
CA VAL A 92 -4.96 14.34 -3.67
C VAL A 92 -4.88 15.85 -3.49
N ALA A 93 -4.03 16.29 -2.56
CA ALA A 93 -3.57 17.67 -2.49
C ALA A 93 -2.10 17.74 -2.89
N ASN A 94 -1.66 18.88 -3.41
CA ASN A 94 -0.24 19.11 -3.67
C ASN A 94 0.24 20.40 -3.02
N LYS A 95 1.49 20.40 -2.56
CA LYS A 95 2.10 21.55 -1.88
C LYS A 95 3.61 21.57 -2.14
N MET A 96 4.16 22.78 -2.18
CA MET A 96 5.61 22.97 -2.06
C MET A 96 5.97 23.03 -0.57
N ILE A 97 6.95 22.24 -0.15
CA ILE A 97 7.46 22.24 1.23
C ILE A 97 8.93 22.65 1.23
N GLU A 98 9.28 23.56 2.13
CA GLU A 98 10.65 24.07 2.28
C GLU A 98 11.57 23.03 2.94
N PRO A 99 12.91 23.21 2.83
CA PRO A 99 13.87 22.40 3.58
C PRO A 99 13.52 22.29 5.07
N LEU A 100 13.58 21.08 5.62
CA LEU A 100 13.38 20.80 7.04
C LEU A 100 12.00 21.23 7.61
N GLN A 101 11.04 21.60 6.76
CA GLN A 101 9.74 22.12 7.18
C GLN A 101 8.79 20.99 7.58
N THR A 102 8.07 21.21 8.69
CA THR A 102 6.84 20.47 9.03
C THR A 102 5.63 21.33 8.65
N VAL A 103 4.66 20.74 7.96
CA VAL A 103 3.47 21.47 7.51
C VAL A 103 2.23 20.58 7.56
N GLU A 104 1.11 21.16 7.99
CA GLU A 104 -0.20 20.54 7.84
C GLU A 104 -0.76 20.84 6.45
N ILE A 105 -1.29 19.80 5.80
CA ILE A 105 -1.98 19.88 4.52
C ILE A 105 -3.42 19.47 4.77
N THR A 106 -4.35 20.35 4.43
CA THR A 106 -5.78 20.19 4.66
C THR A 106 -6.52 20.28 3.34
N SER A 107 -7.52 19.44 3.14
CA SER A 107 -8.44 19.57 2.00
C SER A 107 -9.81 18.99 2.34
N ASP A 108 -10.80 19.34 1.54
CA ASP A 108 -12.09 18.68 1.51
C ASP A 108 -12.19 17.70 0.33
N SER A 109 -13.16 16.80 0.44
CA SER A 109 -13.46 15.75 -0.52
C SER A 109 -14.93 15.37 -0.41
N TYR A 110 -15.44 14.66 -1.42
CA TYR A 110 -16.85 14.31 -1.51
C TYR A 110 -17.01 12.81 -1.73
N ILE A 111 -17.92 12.19 -0.97
CA ILE A 111 -18.27 10.77 -1.09
C ILE A 111 -19.78 10.62 -1.19
N ASN A 112 -20.27 9.51 -1.77
CA ASN A 112 -21.69 9.16 -1.69
C ASN A 112 -22.08 8.81 -0.25
N ASN A 113 -23.27 9.25 0.19
CA ASN A 113 -23.79 8.99 1.54
C ASN A 113 -23.86 7.49 1.86
N THR A 114 -24.10 6.65 0.85
CA THR A 114 -24.16 5.18 1.00
C THR A 114 -22.84 4.57 1.48
N PHE A 115 -21.71 5.22 1.22
CA PHE A 115 -20.40 4.76 1.68
C PHE A 115 -20.02 5.31 3.06
N LEU A 116 -20.70 6.34 3.56
CA LEU A 116 -20.35 6.98 4.84
C LEU A 116 -20.29 5.97 6.02
N PRO A 117 -21.27 5.07 6.22
CA PRO A 117 -21.22 4.08 7.30
C PRO A 117 -20.12 3.02 7.13
N GLN A 118 -19.62 2.86 5.90
CA GLN A 118 -18.65 1.84 5.53
C GLN A 118 -17.20 2.26 5.79
N ILE A 119 -16.95 3.56 5.99
CA ILE A 119 -15.61 4.07 6.31
C ILE A 119 -15.23 3.60 7.71
N LYS A 120 -14.14 2.84 7.81
CA LYS A 120 -13.59 2.32 9.08
C LYS A 120 -12.19 2.82 9.38
N ASN A 121 -11.43 3.16 8.35
CA ASN A 121 -10.06 3.64 8.50
C ASN A 121 -9.73 4.68 7.42
N SER A 122 -8.50 5.20 7.47
CA SER A 122 -7.95 6.06 6.44
C SER A 122 -6.47 5.76 6.22
N ARG A 123 -5.95 6.19 5.08
CA ARG A 123 -4.53 6.04 4.73
C ARG A 123 -4.03 7.28 4.01
N VAL A 124 -2.80 7.66 4.31
CA VAL A 124 -2.09 8.73 3.59
C VAL A 124 -0.88 8.17 2.87
N THR A 125 -0.72 8.54 1.61
CA THR A 125 0.47 8.24 0.80
C THR A 125 1.04 9.54 0.25
N VAL A 126 2.34 9.77 0.44
CA VAL A 126 3.03 10.93 -0.12
C VAL A 126 3.89 10.50 -1.30
N LYS A 127 3.77 11.22 -2.42
CA LYS A 127 4.63 11.04 -3.61
C LYS A 127 5.38 12.33 -3.93
N LEU A 128 6.62 12.18 -4.39
CA LEU A 128 7.42 13.26 -4.95
C LEU A 128 7.19 13.28 -6.46
N GLY A 129 6.59 14.35 -7.00
CA GLY A 129 6.23 14.43 -8.42
C GLY A 129 4.91 13.73 -8.78
N PHE A 130 4.35 14.06 -9.96
CA PHE A 130 3.18 13.36 -10.51
C PHE A 130 3.65 11.99 -11.03
N PRO A 131 2.90 10.89 -10.82
CA PRO A 131 3.24 9.61 -11.45
C PRO A 131 3.17 9.75 -12.98
N ASN A 132 4.23 9.31 -13.66
CA ASN A 132 4.23 9.08 -15.12
C ASN A 132 3.37 7.87 -15.47
#